data_AF-A0A1B6FHW0-F1
#
_entry.id   AF-A0A1B6FHW0-F1
#
_cell.length_a   1.000
_cell.length_b   1.000
_cell.length_c   1.000
_cell.angle_alpha   90.00
_cell.angle_beta   90.00
_cell.angle_gamma   90.00
#
_symmetry.space_group_name_H-M   'P 1'
#
loop_
_entity.id
_entity.type
_entity.pdbx_description
1 polymer ?
#
loop_
_entity_poly.entity_id
_entity_poly.type
_entity_poly.pdbx_seq_one_letter_code
_entity_poly.pdbx_strand_id
1 'polypeptide(L)'
;AGPDETTIQTLLNQDRGIEALKLVLNNVPLGTKNQQVKEKTLNLAIQVMRSFKSSKIDEAIAELNRDQIDILMKFIYKGFESGSEKISSHLLQWHEKAFSVGGLG
;
A
#
# COMPACT_ATOMS: atom_id res chain seq x y z
N ALA A 1 -7.09 14.98 6.53
CA ALA A 1 -6.20 15.08 5.36
C ALA A 1 -5.72 13.67 5.01
N GLY A 2 -5.40 13.39 3.74
CA GLY A 2 -4.76 12.12 3.34
C GLY A 2 -3.23 12.20 3.48
N PRO A 3 -2.49 11.14 3.12
CA PRO A 3 -1.03 11.14 3.16
C PRO A 3 -0.45 12.23 2.23
N ASP A 4 0.66 12.83 2.68
CA ASP A 4 1.38 13.85 1.91
C ASP A 4 2.17 13.22 0.76
N GLU A 5 1.72 13.49 -0.46
CA GLU A 5 2.29 13.01 -1.71
C GLU A 5 3.75 13.45 -1.91
N THR A 6 4.09 14.69 -1.55
CA THR A 6 5.44 15.22 -1.73
C THR A 6 6.44 14.49 -0.83
N THR A 7 6.04 14.24 0.42
CA THR A 7 6.85 13.46 1.36
C THR A 7 7.02 12.02 0.87
N ILE A 8 5.96 11.36 0.41
CA ILE A 8 6.04 10.00 -0.15
C ILE A 8 6.99 9.95 -1.34
N GLN A 9 6.86 10.87 -2.29
CA GLN A 9 7.71 10.87 -3.48
C GLN A 9 9.19 11.11 -3.13
N THR A 10 9.45 11.95 -2.14
CA THR A 10 10.80 12.16 -1.60
C THR A 10 11.38 10.88 -0.99
N LEU A 11 10.59 10.16 -0.19
CA LEU A 11 11.02 8.89 0.40
C LEU A 11 11.29 7.82 -0.67
N LEU A 12 10.45 7.74 -1.70
CA LEU A 12 10.67 6.83 -2.83
C LEU A 12 11.96 7.15 -3.60
N ASN A 13 12.27 8.42 -3.82
CA ASN A 13 13.50 8.85 -4.48
C ASN A 13 14.77 8.62 -3.63
N GLN A 14 14.61 8.43 -2.32
CA GLN A 14 15.70 8.13 -1.38
C GLN A 14 15.87 6.62 -1.13
N ASP A 15 15.22 5.75 -1.92
CA ASP A 15 15.14 4.30 -1.69
C ASP A 15 14.53 3.90 -0.34
N ARG A 16 13.82 4.82 0.34
CA ARG A 16 13.15 4.61 1.63
C ARG A 16 11.71 4.14 1.45
N GLY A 17 11.54 3.10 0.62
CA GLY A 17 10.23 2.58 0.24
C GLY A 17 9.39 2.08 1.42
N ILE A 18 10.01 1.43 2.41
CA ILE A 18 9.31 0.88 3.59
C ILE A 18 8.72 2.01 4.44
N GLU A 19 9.44 3.11 4.60
CA GLU A 19 8.96 4.28 5.33
C GLU A 19 7.81 4.96 4.59
N ALA A 20 7.92 5.07 3.26
CA ALA A 20 6.82 5.55 2.43
C ALA A 20 5.57 4.67 2.60
N LEU A 21 5.72 3.35 2.61
CA LEU A 21 4.63 2.41 2.80
C LEU A 21 3.96 2.59 4.18
N LYS A 22 4.76 2.60 5.26
CA LYS A 22 4.25 2.84 6.63
C LYS A 22 3.52 4.16 6.73
N LEU A 23 4.03 5.23 6.09
CA LEU A 23 3.41 6.54 6.10
C LEU A 23 2.03 6.55 5.41
N VAL A 24 1.89 5.89 4.26
CA VAL A 24 0.59 5.78 3.58
C VAL A 24 -0.41 4.97 4.41
N LEU A 25 0.01 3.83 4.97
CA LEU A 25 -0.84 2.93 5.74
C LEU A 25 -1.29 3.56 7.08
N ASN A 26 -0.47 4.42 7.69
CA ASN A 26 -0.83 5.09 8.94
C ASN A 26 -1.76 6.31 8.75
N ASN A 27 -1.74 6.92 7.56
CA ASN A 27 -2.50 8.14 7.27
C ASN A 27 -3.74 7.88 6.41
N VAL A 28 -4.35 6.69 6.54
CA VAL A 28 -5.58 6.39 5.81
C VAL A 28 -6.74 7.21 6.37
N PRO A 29 -7.47 7.97 5.52
CA PRO A 29 -8.57 8.82 5.97
C PRO A 29 -9.84 7.98 6.21
N LEU A 30 -9.83 7.11 7.21
CA LEU A 30 -10.91 6.15 7.52
C LEU A 30 -12.27 6.82 7.76
N GLY A 31 -12.28 8.05 8.29
CA GLY A 31 -13.51 8.81 8.59
C GLY A 31 -14.01 9.74 7.48
N THR A 32 -13.31 9.87 6.35
CA THR A 32 -13.73 10.82 5.32
C THR A 32 -14.88 10.30 4.46
N LYS A 33 -15.88 11.15 4.17
CA LYS A 33 -16.87 10.89 3.12
C LYS A 33 -16.40 11.35 1.74
N ASN A 34 -15.28 12.06 1.67
CA ASN A 34 -14.75 12.58 0.41
C ASN A 34 -14.12 11.44 -0.41
N GLN A 35 -14.78 11.09 -1.52
CA GLN A 35 -14.36 10.05 -2.43
C GLN A 35 -13.02 10.36 -3.11
N GLN A 36 -12.78 11.61 -3.51
CA GLN A 36 -11.52 12.02 -4.15
C GLN A 36 -10.32 11.81 -3.22
N VAL A 37 -10.49 12.06 -1.93
CA VAL A 37 -9.43 11.86 -0.93
C VAL A 37 -9.12 10.36 -0.76
N LYS A 38 -10.14 9.49 -0.80
CA LYS A 38 -9.95 8.04 -0.77
C LYS A 38 -9.22 7.53 -2.00
N GLU A 39 -9.64 7.97 -3.18
CA GLU A 39 -9.02 7.59 -4.45
C GLU A 39 -7.58 8.07 -4.53
N LYS A 40 -7.29 9.31 -4.12
CA LYS A 40 -5.92 9.82 -4.05
C LYS A 40 -5.04 8.97 -3.13
N THR A 41 -5.56 8.60 -1.97
CA THR A 41 -4.84 7.74 -1.00
C THR A 41 -4.57 6.36 -1.59
N LEU A 42 -5.56 5.75 -2.25
CA LEU A 42 -5.42 4.46 -2.92
C LEU A 42 -4.36 4.52 -4.02
N ASN A 43 -4.42 5.54 -4.88
CA ASN A 43 -3.46 5.71 -5.98
C ASN A 43 -2.03 5.84 -5.44
N LEU A 44 -1.85 6.58 -4.34
CA LEU A 44 -0.55 6.73 -3.70
C LEU A 44 -0.07 5.40 -3.09
N ALA A 45 -0.95 4.65 -2.42
CA ALA A 45 -0.62 3.32 -1.90
C ALA A 45 -0.19 2.36 -3.02
N ILE A 46 -0.91 2.34 -4.14
CA ILE A 46 -0.57 1.53 -5.32
C ILE A 46 0.77 1.98 -5.92
N GLN A 47 1.03 3.28 -6.00
CA GLN A 47 2.30 3.80 -6.50
C GLN A 47 3.47 3.34 -5.63
N VAL A 48 3.32 3.41 -4.30
CA VAL A 48 4.34 2.88 -3.36
C VAL A 48 4.50 1.38 -3.56
N MET A 49 3.43 0.58 -3.57
CA MET A 49 3.54 -0.88 -3.78
C MET A 49 4.25 -1.25 -5.09
N ARG A 50 4.06 -0.46 -6.15
CA ARG A 50 4.73 -0.67 -7.45
C ARG A 50 6.20 -0.27 -7.48
N SER A 51 6.66 0.59 -6.58
CA SER A 51 8.08 0.97 -6.53
C SER A 51 8.95 -0.15 -5.95
N PHE A 52 8.35 -1.11 -5.25
CA PHE A 52 9.07 -2.25 -4.72
C PHE A 52 9.38 -3.28 -5.79
N LYS A 53 10.62 -3.75 -5.78
CA LYS A 53 11.00 -4.99 -6.47
C LYS A 53 10.43 -6.17 -5.69
N SER A 54 10.06 -7.25 -6.38
CA SER A 54 9.49 -8.45 -5.73
C SER A 54 10.39 -9.01 -4.61
N SER A 55 11.71 -8.89 -4.73
CA SER A 55 12.68 -9.33 -3.71
C SER A 55 12.68 -8.51 -2.41
N LYS A 56 12.04 -7.34 -2.40
CA LYS A 56 11.93 -6.44 -1.24
C LYS A 56 10.55 -6.46 -0.59
N ILE A 57 9.58 -7.18 -1.16
CA ILE A 57 8.23 -7.26 -0.61
C ILE A 57 8.23 -8.02 0.71
N ASP A 58 8.94 -9.15 0.82
CA ASP A 58 9.02 -9.93 2.06
C ASP A 58 9.59 -9.10 3.23
N GLU A 59 10.65 -8.34 2.97
CA GLU A 59 11.25 -7.40 3.92
C GLU A 59 10.26 -6.30 4.35
N ALA A 60 9.53 -5.73 3.39
CA ALA A 60 8.54 -4.70 3.67
C ALA A 60 7.39 -5.23 4.53
N ILE A 61 6.89 -6.44 4.25
CA ILE A 61 5.81 -7.08 5.01
C ILE A 61 6.24 -7.39 6.45
N ALA A 62 7.48 -7.87 6.65
CA ALA A 62 8.01 -8.17 7.98
C ALA A 62 8.09 -6.93 8.89
N GLU A 63 8.17 -5.75 8.30
CA GLU A 63 8.26 -4.47 8.98
C GLU A 63 6.88 -3.87 9.35
N LEU A 64 5.78 -4.48 8.90
CA LEU A 64 4.42 -4.01 9.18
C LEU A 64 3.82 -4.71 10.40
N ASN A 65 3.01 -3.96 11.16
CA ASN A 65 2.17 -4.54 12.21
C ASN A 65 0.84 -5.06 11.65
N ARG A 66 0.04 -5.76 12.47
CA ARG A 66 -1.24 -6.35 12.04
C ARG A 66 -2.22 -5.33 11.46
N ASP A 67 -2.38 -4.18 12.10
CA ASP A 67 -3.29 -3.13 11.62
C ASP A 67 -2.86 -2.61 10.23
N GLN A 68 -1.54 -2.47 10.01
CA GLN A 68 -0.98 -2.08 8.73
C GLN A 68 -1.18 -3.14 7.66
N ILE A 69 -1.04 -4.42 8.00
CA ILE A 69 -1.33 -5.55 7.10
C ILE A 69 -2.81 -5.55 6.70
N ASP A 70 -3.73 -5.33 7.64
CA ASP A 70 -5.17 -5.26 7.37
C ASP A 70 -5.52 -4.10 6.42
N ILE A 71 -4.90 -2.93 6.65
CA ILE A 71 -5.08 -1.76 5.78
C ILE A 71 -4.48 -2.03 4.39
N LEU A 72 -3.30 -2.62 4.32
CA LEU A 72 -2.65 -3.01 3.08
C LEU A 72 -3.56 -3.95 2.26
N MET A 73 -4.15 -4.96 2.91
CA MET A 73 -5.05 -5.91 2.26
C MET A 73 -6.30 -5.22 1.68
N LYS A 74 -6.87 -4.24 2.40
CA LYS A 74 -7.98 -3.41 1.88
C LYS A 74 -7.59 -2.64 0.62
N PHE A 75 -6.38 -2.07 0.58
CA PHE A 75 -5.89 -1.38 -0.62
C PHE A 75 -5.64 -2.33 -1.78
N ILE A 76 -5.15 -3.54 -1.52
CA ILE A 76 -4.96 -4.57 -2.54
C ILE A 76 -6.31 -4.94 -3.18
N TYR A 77 -7.33 -5.25 -2.38
CA TYR A 77 -8.67 -5.56 -2.92
C TYR A 77 -9.26 -4.39 -3.70
N LYS A 78 -9.15 -3.17 -3.16
CA LYS A 78 -9.63 -1.97 -3.87
C LYS A 78 -8.84 -1.72 -5.17
N GLY A 79 -7.55 -2.06 -5.19
CA GLY A 79 -6.71 -2.00 -6.38
C GLY A 79 -7.18 -2.96 -7.47
N PHE A 80 -7.62 -4.18 -7.10
CA PHE A 80 -8.19 -5.12 -8.07
C PHE A 80 -9.48 -4.62 -8.72
N GLU A 81 -10.30 -3.87 -7.98
CA GLU A 81 -11.51 -3.24 -8.54
C GLU A 81 -11.21 -2.24 -9.68
N SER A 82 -9.98 -1.72 -9.78
CA SER A 82 -9.58 -0.77 -10.83
C SER A 82 -9.33 -1.40 -12.21
N GLY A 83 -9.32 -2.74 -12.32
CA GLY A 83 -9.40 -3.47 -13.60
C GLY A 83 -8.15 -3.48 -14.48
N SER A 84 -6.98 -3.01 -14.01
CA SER A 84 -5.76 -2.98 -14.82
C SER A 84 -4.88 -4.22 -14.61
N GLU A 85 -4.73 -5.05 -15.65
CA GLU A 85 -3.99 -6.32 -15.60
C GLU A 85 -2.55 -6.22 -15.09
N LYS A 86 -1.81 -5.16 -15.47
CA LYS A 86 -0.43 -4.94 -15.00
C LYS A 86 -0.35 -4.64 -13.50
N ILE A 87 -1.39 -4.01 -12.95
CA ILE A 87 -1.49 -3.76 -11.52
C ILE A 87 -1.77 -5.09 -10.81
N SER A 88 -2.59 -5.94 -11.42
CA SER A 88 -3.04 -7.19 -10.83
C SER A 88 -1.89 -8.15 -10.50
N SER A 89 -0.87 -8.30 -11.37
CA SER A 89 0.24 -9.21 -11.08
C SER A 89 1.11 -8.78 -9.88
N HIS A 90 1.41 -7.48 -9.78
CA HIS A 90 2.14 -6.95 -8.61
C HIS A 90 1.28 -7.02 -7.34
N LEU A 91 -0.01 -6.68 -7.41
CA LEU A 91 -0.90 -6.77 -6.27
C LEU A 91 -1.10 -8.22 -5.79
N LEU A 92 -1.06 -9.21 -6.70
CA LEU A 92 -1.10 -10.62 -6.32
C LEU A 92 0.14 -11.04 -5.52
N GLN A 93 1.33 -10.55 -5.87
CA GLN A 93 2.54 -10.81 -5.08
C GLN A 93 2.42 -10.21 -3.67
N TRP A 94 1.98 -8.95 -3.58
CA TRP A 94 1.72 -8.31 -2.28
C TRP A 94 0.65 -9.06 -1.48
N HIS A 95 -0.42 -9.52 -2.12
CA HIS A 95 -1.48 -10.31 -1.49
C HIS A 95 -0.92 -11.60 -0.89
N GLU A 96 -0.18 -12.38 -1.66
CA GLU A 96 0.40 -13.65 -1.21
C GLU A 96 1.26 -13.45 0.04
N LYS A 97 2.12 -12.43 0.05
CA LYS A 97 3.02 -12.15 1.17
C LYS A 97 2.30 -11.56 2.38
N ALA A 98 1.35 -10.66 2.17
CA ALA A 98 0.53 -10.13 3.26
C ALA A 98 -0.33 -11.23 3.89
N PHE A 99 -0.89 -12.12 3.08
CA PHE A 99 -1.71 -13.24 3.53
C PHE A 99 -0.91 -14.28 4.33
N SER A 100 0.35 -14.55 3.96
CA SER A 100 1.19 -15.50 4.70
C SER A 100 1.50 -15.05 6.14
N VAL A 101 1.50 -13.74 6.40
CA VAL A 101 1.75 -13.15 7.72
C VAL A 101 0.46 -12.81 8.47
N GLY A 102 -0.56 -12.31 7.77
CA GLY A 102 -1.84 -11.90 8.36
C GLY A 102 -2.84 -13.04 8.55
N GLY A 103 -2.76 -14.11 7.74
CA GLY A 103 -3.71 -15.21 7.77
C GLY A 103 -5.15 -14.80 7.41
N LEU A 104 -6.11 -15.68 7.70
CA LEU A 104 -7.54 -15.37 7.70
C LEU A 104 -7.93 -14.89 9.10
N GLY A 105 -7.67 -13.62 9.42
CA GLY A 105 -8.23 -12.91 10.59
C GLY A 105 -8.11 -13.60 11.93
#